data_AF-A0A2N0R6I9-F1
#
_entry.id   AF-A0A2N0R6I9-F1
#
_cell.length_a   1.000
_cell.length_b   1.000
_cell.length_c   1.000
_cell.angle_alpha   90.00
_cell.angle_beta   90.00
_cell.angle_gamma   90.00
#
_symmetry.space_group_name_H-M   'P 1'
#
loop_
_entity.id
_entity.type
_entity.pdbx_description
1 polymer ?
#
loop_
_entity_poly.entity_id
_entity_poly.type
_entity_poly.pdbx_seq_one_letter_code
_entity_poly.pdbx_strand_id
1 'polypeptide(L)'
;MNNKDKKIVLDFDTEYAYTKYCYCTFNLKGEFILYSEFYFNNTFGKHKIIWIYSTQTKNNKWECKKFYRIPEDYELISISKYDNVYLVSNDYIYEWNINTEKSVKIS
;
A
#
# COMPACT_ATOMS: atom_id res chain seq x y z
N MET A 1 -15.87 10.11 22.12
CA MET A 1 -15.72 8.70 21.68
C MET A 1 -14.45 8.14 22.31
N ASN A 2 -14.59 7.26 23.32
CA ASN A 2 -13.45 6.51 23.87
C ASN A 2 -13.10 5.38 22.89
N ASN A 3 -12.24 5.66 21.93
CA ASN A 3 -11.85 4.71 20.87
C ASN A 3 -10.51 4.02 21.16
N LYS A 4 -10.07 3.98 22.43
CA LYS A 4 -8.75 3.47 22.83
C LYS A 4 -8.56 1.96 22.59
N ASP A 5 -9.64 1.20 22.40
CA ASP A 5 -9.59 -0.26 22.35
C ASP A 5 -10.06 -0.88 21.03
N LYS A 6 -10.40 -0.08 20.01
CA LYS A 6 -10.76 -0.63 18.69
C LYS A 6 -9.51 -0.88 17.86
N LYS A 7 -8.87 -2.02 18.13
CA LYS A 7 -7.80 -2.56 17.30
C LYS A 7 -8.42 -3.24 16.07
N ILE A 8 -7.87 -2.94 14.90
CA ILE A 8 -8.19 -3.63 13.66
C ILE A 8 -7.00 -4.53 13.32
N VAL A 9 -7.27 -5.81 13.09
CA VAL A 9 -6.25 -6.78 12.72
C VAL A 9 -6.21 -6.86 11.21
N LEU A 10 -5.06 -6.63 10.60
CA LEU A 10 -4.83 -6.92 9.19
C LEU A 10 -4.32 -8.36 9.07
N ASP A 11 -4.61 -9.04 7.97
CA ASP A 11 -3.94 -10.30 7.60
C ASP A 11 -2.49 -10.10 7.08
N PHE A 12 -1.91 -8.94 7.38
CA PHE A 12 -0.56 -8.54 7.04
C PHE A 12 0.43 -9.07 8.07
N ASP A 13 1.37 -9.92 7.64
CA ASP A 13 2.44 -10.41 8.50
C ASP A 13 3.50 -9.32 8.71
N THR A 14 3.58 -8.81 9.93
CA THR A 14 4.48 -7.71 10.30
C THR A 14 5.87 -8.17 10.71
N GLU A 15 6.14 -9.47 10.86
CA GLU A 15 7.44 -9.96 11.38
C GLU A 15 8.63 -9.48 10.54
N TYR A 16 8.41 -9.29 9.24
CA TYR A 16 9.42 -8.83 8.29
C TYR A 16 9.17 -7.42 7.74
N ALA A 17 8.07 -6.79 8.16
CA ALA A 17 7.68 -5.48 7.68
C ALA A 17 8.45 -4.37 8.38
N TYR A 18 9.08 -3.49 7.60
CA TYR A 18 9.68 -2.29 8.15
C TYR A 18 8.57 -1.27 8.41
N THR A 19 7.99 -1.32 9.62
CA THR A 19 6.89 -0.43 10.04
C THR A 19 7.21 1.05 9.87
N LYS A 20 8.50 1.43 9.89
CA LYS A 20 9.00 2.79 9.60
C LYS A 20 8.72 3.26 8.16
N TYR A 21 8.61 2.34 7.21
CA TYR A 21 8.39 2.61 5.79
C TYR A 21 6.98 2.21 5.34
N CYS A 22 6.02 2.26 6.27
CA CYS A 22 4.61 2.09 5.96
C CYS A 22 3.95 3.45 5.71
N TYR A 23 3.15 3.53 4.65
CA TYR A 23 2.27 4.67 4.36
C TYR A 23 0.87 4.14 4.13
N CYS A 24 -0.17 4.83 4.60
CA CYS A 24 -1.54 4.37 4.39
C CYS A 24 -2.50 5.52 4.13
N THR A 25 -3.60 5.19 3.44
CA THR A 25 -4.69 6.11 3.14
C THR A 25 -5.99 5.35 2.98
N PHE A 26 -7.10 6.07 2.88
CA PHE A 26 -8.39 5.52 2.46
C PHE A 26 -8.77 6.11 1.12
N ASN A 27 -9.27 5.27 0.21
CA ASN A 27 -9.85 5.76 -1.03
C ASN A 27 -11.31 6.22 -0.84
N LEU A 28 -11.88 6.81 -1.89
CA LEU A 28 -13.28 7.26 -1.87
C LEU A 28 -14.31 6.12 -1.75
N LYS A 29 -13.94 4.87 -2.01
CA LYS A 29 -14.79 3.69 -1.78
C LYS A 29 -14.78 3.24 -0.32
N GLY A 30 -13.95 3.86 0.51
CA GLY A 30 -13.73 3.48 1.90
C GLY A 30 -12.84 2.26 2.06
N GLU A 31 -12.09 1.84 1.04
CA GLU A 31 -11.08 0.78 1.15
C GLU A 31 -9.82 1.35 1.81
N PHE A 32 -9.17 0.53 2.64
CA PHE A 32 -7.92 0.88 3.27
C PHE A 32 -6.76 0.46 2.37
N ILE A 33 -5.89 1.42 2.03
CA ILE A 33 -4.72 1.19 1.18
C ILE A 33 -3.47 1.34 2.04
N LEU A 34 -2.63 0.30 2.05
CA LEU A 34 -1.38 0.26 2.78
C LEU A 34 -0.23 0.06 1.81
N TYR A 35 0.72 0.95 1.79
CA TYR A 35 2.06 0.71 1.27
C TYR A 35 2.96 0.20 2.39
N SER A 36 3.76 -0.81 2.11
CA SER A 36 4.78 -1.31 3.02
C SER A 36 6.04 -1.75 2.27
N GLU A 37 7.21 -1.45 2.83
CA GLU A 37 8.48 -2.06 2.45
C GLU A 37 8.82 -3.20 3.44
N PHE A 38 9.22 -4.36 2.92
CA PHE A 38 9.67 -5.49 3.74
C PHE A 38 10.84 -6.22 3.08
N TYR A 39 11.61 -6.93 3.89
CA TYR A 39 12.72 -7.78 3.45
C TYR A 39 12.37 -9.24 3.66
N PHE A 40 12.28 -10.01 2.58
CA PHE A 40 11.86 -11.41 2.69
C PHE A 40 13.04 -12.35 3.00
N ASN A 41 14.19 -12.16 2.35
CA ASN A 41 15.50 -12.80 2.63
C ASN A 41 16.54 -12.33 1.60
N ASN A 42 17.78 -12.86 1.65
CA ASN A 42 18.86 -12.52 0.70
C ASN A 42 18.54 -12.89 -0.77
N THR A 43 17.65 -13.85 -1.01
CA THR A 43 17.30 -14.30 -2.37
C THR A 43 16.30 -13.35 -3.04
N PHE A 44 15.33 -12.87 -2.26
CA PHE A 44 14.22 -12.06 -2.78
C PHE A 44 14.41 -10.56 -2.51
N GLY A 45 15.24 -10.21 -1.52
CA GLY A 45 15.62 -8.84 -1.21
C GLY A 45 14.48 -8.02 -0.63
N LYS A 46 14.51 -6.73 -0.96
CA LYS A 46 13.52 -5.74 -0.54
C LYS A 46 12.34 -5.72 -1.50
N HIS A 47 11.14 -5.63 -0.94
CA HIS A 47 9.92 -5.49 -1.71
C HIS A 47 9.09 -4.33 -1.21
N LYS A 48 8.53 -3.61 -2.17
CA LYS A 48 7.59 -2.52 -1.98
C LYS A 48 6.23 -3.01 -2.47
N ILE A 49 5.25 -3.11 -1.58
CA ILE A 49 3.92 -3.63 -1.91
C ILE A 49 2.85 -2.63 -1.49
N ILE A 50 1.86 -2.44 -2.36
CA ILE A 50 0.60 -1.77 -2.05
C ILE A 50 -0.46 -2.85 -1.83
N TRP A 51 -1.08 -2.83 -0.66
CA TRP A 51 -2.16 -3.71 -0.23
C TRP A 51 -3.47 -2.93 -0.20
N ILE A 52 -4.57 -3.55 -0.64
CA ILE A 52 -5.90 -2.96 -0.63
C ILE A 52 -6.83 -3.86 0.19
N TYR A 53 -7.45 -3.28 1.21
CA TYR A 53 -8.28 -3.96 2.20
C TYR A 53 -9.74 -3.53 2.09
N SER A 54 -10.64 -4.50 2.19
CA SER A 54 -12.05 -4.20 2.48
C SER A 54 -12.18 -3.76 3.93
N THR A 55 -12.85 -2.64 4.18
CA THR A 55 -13.09 -2.15 5.55
C THR A 55 -14.41 -2.66 6.15
N GLN A 56 -15.27 -3.26 5.33
CA GLN A 56 -16.56 -3.80 5.72
C GLN A 56 -16.39 -5.23 6.26
N THR A 57 -16.13 -5.40 7.56
CA THR A 57 -15.90 -6.74 8.11
C THR A 57 -16.58 -7.02 9.45
N LYS A 58 -16.81 -8.31 9.71
CA LYS A 58 -17.16 -8.88 11.02
C LYS A 58 -15.86 -9.08 11.82
N ASN A 59 -15.90 -8.89 13.14
CA ASN A 59 -14.82 -9.20 14.09
C ASN A 59 -13.55 -8.33 14.02
N ASN A 60 -13.62 -7.09 13.50
CA ASN A 60 -12.50 -6.14 13.46
C ASN A 60 -11.24 -6.67 12.73
N LYS A 61 -11.38 -7.63 11.82
CA LYS A 61 -10.29 -8.12 10.98
C LYS A 61 -10.51 -7.63 9.55
N TRP A 62 -9.52 -7.02 8.92
CA TRP A 62 -9.55 -6.68 7.49
C TRP A 62 -8.71 -7.68 6.70
N GLU A 63 -9.31 -8.20 5.64
CA GLU A 63 -8.65 -9.13 4.72
C GLU A 63 -8.23 -8.41 3.45
N CYS A 64 -7.04 -8.74 2.98
CA CYS A 64 -6.48 -8.18 1.76
C CYS A 64 -7.30 -8.65 0.56
N LYS A 65 -7.81 -7.70 -0.23
CA LYS A 65 -8.54 -7.99 -1.47
C LYS A 65 -7.58 -8.19 -2.64
N LYS A 66 -6.57 -7.32 -2.71
CA LYS A 66 -5.62 -7.22 -3.80
C LYS A 66 -4.32 -6.62 -3.29
N PHE A 67 -3.22 -7.00 -3.91
CA PHE A 67 -1.93 -6.38 -3.68
C PHE A 67 -1.18 -6.20 -4.99
N TYR A 68 -0.31 -5.20 -5.01
CA TYR A 68 0.53 -4.90 -6.15
C TYR A 68 1.97 -4.67 -5.71
N ARG A 69 2.91 -5.29 -6.41
CA ARG A 69 4.35 -5.06 -6.20
C ARG A 69 4.80 -3.87 -7.04
N ILE A 70 5.45 -2.91 -6.39
CA ILE A 70 6.14 -1.81 -7.07
C ILE A 70 7.50 -2.34 -7.56
N PRO A 71 7.91 -2.04 -8.81
CA PRO A 71 9.24 -2.40 -9.29
C PRO A 71 10.36 -1.77 -8.44
N GLU A 72 11.50 -2.42 -8.36
CA GLU A 72 12.57 -2.05 -7.40
C GLU A 72 13.09 -0.62 -7.58
N ASP A 73 13.22 -0.18 -8.84
CA ASP A 73 13.75 1.12 -9.25
C ASP A 73 12.77 2.30 -9.06
N TYR A 74 11.62 2.05 -8.42
CA TYR A 74 10.59 3.05 -8.18
C TYR A 74 10.42 3.31 -6.68
N GLU A 75 10.33 4.59 -6.31
CA GLU A 75 10.02 5.00 -4.94
C GLU A 75 8.62 5.61 -4.86
N LEU A 76 7.94 5.35 -3.74
CA LEU A 76 6.63 5.92 -3.48
C LEU A 76 6.76 7.41 -3.13
N ILE A 77 6.04 8.26 -3.87
CA ILE A 77 5.84 9.66 -3.50
C ILE A 77 4.57 9.79 -2.65
N SER A 78 3.44 9.30 -3.17
CA SER A 78 2.15 9.36 -2.47
C SER A 78 1.11 8.42 -3.08
N ILE A 79 0.05 8.15 -2.31
CA ILE A 79 -1.16 7.47 -2.79
C ILE A 79 -2.34 8.41 -2.56
N SER A 80 -3.04 8.74 -3.63
CA SER A 80 -4.22 9.61 -3.57
C SER A 80 -5.48 8.85 -3.18
N LYS A 81 -6.47 9.57 -2.64
CA LYS A 81 -7.81 9.02 -2.38
C LYS A 81 -8.57 8.57 -3.64
N TYR A 82 -8.07 8.92 -4.84
CA TYR A 82 -8.67 8.62 -6.15
C TYR A 82 -8.07 7.37 -6.80
N ASP A 83 -7.41 6.50 -6.02
CA ASP A 83 -6.79 5.25 -6.50
C ASP A 83 -5.58 5.47 -7.44
N ASN A 84 -5.01 6.68 -7.47
CA ASN A 84 -3.76 6.97 -8.19
C ASN A 84 -2.57 6.95 -7.23
N VAL A 85 -1.50 6.28 -7.65
CA VAL A 85 -0.20 6.17 -6.98
C VAL A 85 0.80 6.99 -7.76
N TYR A 86 1.55 7.83 -7.07
CA TYR A 86 2.62 8.63 -7.65
C TYR A 86 3.95 8.01 -7.28
N LEU A 87 4.74 7.67 -8.30
CA LEU A 87 6.04 7.03 -8.16
C LEU A 87 7.12 7.90 -8.81
N VAL A 88 8.31 7.90 -8.23
CA VAL A 88 9.51 8.45 -8.87
C VAL A 88 10.44 7.33 -9.29
N SER A 89 11.02 7.44 -10.48
CA SER A 89 12.11 6.58 -10.93
C SER A 89 13.07 7.40 -11.79
N ASN A 90 14.34 7.43 -11.41
CA ASN A 90 15.32 8.39 -11.93
C ASN A 90 14.82 9.84 -11.76
N ASP A 91 14.87 10.63 -12.83
CA ASP A 91 14.41 12.02 -12.85
C ASP A 91 12.93 12.18 -13.28
N TYR A 92 12.17 11.08 -13.30
CA TYR A 92 10.81 11.06 -13.83
C TYR A 92 9.76 10.72 -12.78
N ILE A 93 8.61 11.38 -12.92
CA ILE A 93 7.43 11.13 -12.08
C ILE A 93 6.37 10.40 -12.91
N TYR A 94 5.79 9.36 -12.33
CA TYR A 94 4.76 8.54 -12.93
C TYR A 94 3.49 8.61 -12.09
N GLU A 95 2.36 8.78 -12.75
CA GLU A 95 1.04 8.54 -12.18
C GLU A 95 0.58 7.14 -12.61
N TRP A 96 0.22 6.31 -11.64
CA TRP A 96 -0.25 4.95 -11.87
C TRP A 96 -1.62 4.74 -11.23
N ASN A 97 -2.61 4.39 -12.05
CA ASN A 97 -3.96 4.11 -11.56
C ASN A 97 -4.08 2.62 -11.20
N ILE A 98 -4.22 2.30 -9.92
CA ILE A 98 -4.19 0.90 -9.43
C ILE A 98 -5.40 0.08 -9.88
N ASN A 99 -6.52 0.71 -10.24
CA ASN A 99 -7.71 0.00 -10.72
C ASN A 99 -7.57 -0.47 -12.17
N THR A 100 -6.90 0.32 -13.00
CA THR A 100 -6.72 0.05 -14.44
C THR A 100 -5.34 -0.48 -14.77
N GLU A 101 -4.43 -0.43 -13.80
CA GLU A 101 -3.02 -0.81 -13.91
C GLU A 101 -2.22 -0.01 -14.96
N LYS A 102 -2.80 1.08 -15.48
CA LYS A 102 -2.15 1.96 -16.47
C LYS A 102 -1.31 3.04 -15.80
N SER A 103 -0.12 3.27 -16.33
CA SER A 103 0.79 4.34 -15.91
C SER A 103 0.98 5.39 -17.01
N VAL A 104 1.14 6.64 -16.58
CA VAL A 104 1.47 7.79 -17.44
C VAL A 104 2.66 8.51 -16.83
N LYS A 105 3.69 8.78 -17.63
CA LYS A 105 4.79 9.67 -17.23
C LYS A 105 4.29 11.11 -17.27
N ILE A 106 4.46 11.84 -16.18
CA ILE A 106 3.92 13.20 -16.03
C ILE A 106 5.00 14.28 -15.96
N SER A 107 6.25 13.93 -15.67
CA SER A 107 7.42 14.81 -15.70
C SER A 107 8.68 14.04 -16.05
#